data_AF-A0AA40KVH8-F1
#
_entry.id   AF-A0AA40KVH8-F1
#
_cell.length_a   1.000
_cell.length_b   1.000
_cell.length_c   1.000
_cell.angle_alpha   90.00
_cell.angle_beta   90.00
_cell.angle_gamma   90.00
#
_symmetry.space_group_name_H-M   'P 1'
#
loop_
_entity.id
_entity.type
_entity.pdbx_description
1 polymer ?
#
loop_
_entity_poly.entity_id
_entity_poly.type
_entity_poly.pdbx_seq_one_letter_code
_entity_poly.pdbx_strand_id
1 'polypeptide(L)'
;MRLTFDRVPGGCNLHRCKLCGKVVTHIRNHYHVHFPGRFECPLCRATYTRSDNLRTHFKFKHPEARKIDLNDFVTGTLALSAMTNDTMNTLS
;
A
#
# COMPACT_ATOMS: atom_id res chain seq x y z
N MET A 1 5.34 -15.94 2.76
CA MET A 1 6.21 -15.74 1.57
C MET A 1 7.20 -16.88 1.29
N ARG A 2 7.65 -17.67 2.27
CA ARG A 2 8.64 -18.75 2.05
C ARG A 2 8.09 -19.98 1.29
N LEU A 3 6.77 -20.12 1.17
CA LEU A 3 6.12 -21.28 0.54
C LEU A 3 5.97 -21.17 -0.98
N THR A 4 6.04 -19.96 -1.56
CA THR A 4 5.80 -19.72 -3.00
C THR A 4 7.07 -19.71 -3.84
N PHE A 5 8.25 -19.85 -3.22
CA PHE A 5 9.55 -19.80 -3.88
C PHE A 5 10.47 -20.90 -3.38
N ASP A 6 11.13 -21.61 -4.28
CA ASP A 6 12.19 -22.56 -3.96
C ASP A 6 13.56 -21.96 -4.25
N ARG A 7 14.56 -22.27 -3.43
CA ARG A 7 15.95 -21.86 -3.68
C ARG A 7 16.54 -22.70 -4.81
N VAL A 8 17.21 -22.06 -5.76
CA VAL A 8 17.89 -22.77 -6.85
C VAL A 8 19.30 -23.20 -6.38
N PRO A 9 19.64 -24.51 -6.41
CA PRO A 9 20.98 -24.98 -6.10
C PRO A 9 22.00 -24.40 -7.09
N GLY A 10 23.15 -23.91 -6.59
CA GLY A 10 24.20 -23.30 -7.42
C GLY A 10 23.97 -21.84 -7.83
N GLY A 11 22.78 -21.27 -7.57
CA GLY A 11 22.50 -19.85 -7.81
C GLY A 11 22.48 -19.05 -6.52
N CYS A 12 23.48 -18.18 -6.30
CA CYS A 12 23.45 -17.23 -5.19
C CYS A 12 22.26 -16.29 -5.36
N ASN A 13 21.33 -16.30 -4.39
CA ASN A 13 20.12 -15.47 -4.36
C ASN A 13 19.11 -15.72 -5.50
N LEU A 14 19.21 -16.85 -6.23
CA LEU A 14 18.20 -17.23 -7.21
C LEU A 14 17.10 -18.07 -6.56
N HIS A 15 15.86 -17.69 -6.87
CA HIS A 15 14.67 -18.35 -6.38
C HIS A 15 13.71 -18.64 -7.52
N ARG A 16 13.23 -19.88 -7.61
CA ARG A 16 12.20 -20.30 -8.55
C ARG A 16 10.82 -20.04 -7.95
N CYS A 17 9.99 -19.26 -8.63
CA CYS A 17 8.58 -19.08 -8.27
C CYS A 17 7.79 -20.36 -8.56
N LYS A 18 7.03 -20.87 -7.59
CA LYS A 18 6.16 -22.05 -7.77
C LYS A 18 4.91 -21.75 -8.58
N LEU A 19 4.49 -20.50 -8.66
CA LEU A 19 3.24 -20.10 -9.33
C LEU A 19 3.41 -19.97 -10.84
N CYS A 20 4.55 -19.47 -11.32
CA CYS A 20 4.83 -19.31 -12.75
C CYS A 20 6.11 -19.99 -13.24
N GLY A 21 6.85 -20.67 -12.36
CA GLY A 21 8.10 -21.36 -12.70
C GLY A 21 9.30 -20.45 -12.98
N LYS A 22 9.14 -19.13 -13.02
CA LYS A 22 10.21 -18.17 -13.31
C LYS A 22 11.26 -18.13 -12.21
N VAL A 23 12.53 -18.06 -12.61
CA VAL A 23 13.65 -17.86 -11.70
C VAL A 23 13.92 -16.36 -11.56
N VAL A 24 13.90 -15.87 -10.33
CA VAL A 24 14.03 -14.46 -9.99
C VAL A 24 14.99 -14.28 -8.83
N THR A 25 15.65 -13.12 -8.78
CA THR A 25 16.52 -12.73 -7.66
C THR A 25 15.73 -12.02 -6.56
N HIS A 26 14.76 -11.18 -6.95
CA HIS A 26 14.00 -10.33 -6.03
C HIS A 26 12.60 -10.92 -5.75
N ILE A 27 12.53 -11.88 -4.83
CA ILE A 27 11.28 -12.59 -4.49
C ILE A 27 10.17 -11.66 -3.99
N ARG A 28 10.51 -10.59 -3.25
CA ARG A 28 9.52 -9.63 -2.73
C ARG A 28 8.84 -8.85 -3.86
N ASN A 29 9.61 -8.36 -4.83
CA ASN A 29 9.05 -7.63 -5.96
C ASN A 29 8.22 -8.57 -6.85
N HIS A 30 8.72 -9.79 -7.08
CA HIS A 30 8.01 -10.78 -7.86
C HIS A 30 6.69 -11.22 -7.21
N TYR A 31 6.62 -11.28 -5.88
CA TYR A 31 5.39 -11.61 -5.16
C TYR A 31 4.19 -10.75 -5.59
N HIS A 32 4.42 -9.46 -5.83
CA HIS A 32 3.36 -8.52 -6.24
C HIS A 32 2.82 -8.76 -7.66
N VAL A 33 3.52 -9.54 -8.50
CA VAL A 33 3.01 -9.96 -9.82
C VAL A 33 1.86 -10.94 -9.67
N HIS A 34 1.92 -11.81 -8.65
CA HIS A 34 0.89 -12.81 -8.38
C HIS A 34 -0.18 -12.32 -7.41
N PHE A 35 0.24 -11.52 -6.44
CA PHE A 35 -0.63 -10.96 -5.42
C PHE A 35 -0.54 -9.43 -5.47
N PRO A 36 -1.11 -8.81 -6.51
CA PRO A 36 -1.25 -7.36 -6.52
C PRO A 36 -2.08 -6.98 -5.29
N GLY A 37 -1.53 -6.11 -4.44
CA GLY A 37 -2.31 -5.60 -3.32
C GLY A 37 -3.48 -4.77 -3.85
N ARG A 38 -4.50 -4.54 -3.03
CA ARG A 38 -5.52 -3.53 -3.31
C ARG A 38 -5.34 -2.43 -2.27
N PHE A 39 -4.87 -1.28 -2.73
CA PHE A 39 -4.64 -0.10 -1.92
C PHE A 39 -5.61 0.98 -2.39
N GLU A 40 -6.70 1.17 -1.66
CA GLU A 40 -7.73 2.16 -1.98
C GLU A 40 -7.41 3.49 -1.29
N CYS A 41 -7.55 4.59 -2.02
CA CYS A 41 -7.49 5.92 -1.45
C CYS A 41 -8.79 6.23 -0.69
N PRO A 42 -8.76 6.61 0.60
CA PRO A 42 -9.98 6.89 1.35
C PRO A 42 -10.71 8.16 0.88
N LEU A 43 -10.02 9.08 0.21
CA LEU A 43 -10.59 10.37 -0.22
C LEU A 43 -11.28 10.30 -1.58
N CYS A 44 -10.71 9.57 -2.54
CA CYS A 44 -11.23 9.49 -3.90
C CYS A 44 -11.54 8.07 -4.37
N ARG A 45 -11.32 7.06 -3.51
CA ARG A 45 -11.56 5.63 -3.77
C ARG A 45 -10.80 5.06 -4.97
N ALA A 46 -9.77 5.78 -5.43
CA ALA A 46 -8.85 5.29 -6.44
C ALA A 46 -8.11 4.05 -5.90
N THR A 47 -8.14 2.96 -6.67
CA THR A 47 -7.51 1.69 -6.28
C THR A 47 -6.16 1.54 -6.98
N TYR A 48 -5.14 1.19 -6.21
CA TYR A 48 -3.78 0.96 -6.66
C TYR A 48 -3.31 -0.45 -6.31
N THR A 49 -2.39 -0.98 -7.12
CA THR A 49 -1.82 -2.32 -6.91
C THR A 49 -0.65 -2.35 -5.93
N ARG A 50 -0.09 -1.16 -5.60
CA ARG A 50 1.08 -0.98 -4.75
C ARG A 50 0.90 0.22 -3.80
N SER A 51 1.49 0.13 -2.61
CA SER A 51 1.36 1.15 -1.55
C SER A 51 2.14 2.44 -1.83
N ASP A 52 3.28 2.34 -2.51
CA ASP A 52 4.07 3.49 -2.95
C ASP A 52 3.34 4.34 -3.99
N ASN A 53 2.62 3.68 -4.89
CA ASN A 53 1.74 4.35 -5.85
C ASN A 53 0.61 5.11 -5.15
N LEU A 54 -0.05 4.48 -4.16
CA LEU A 54 -1.08 5.16 -3.36
C LEU A 54 -0.49 6.36 -2.59
N ARG A 55 0.68 6.22 -1.97
CA ARG A 55 1.36 7.32 -1.25
C ARG A 55 1.68 8.49 -2.18
N THR A 56 2.18 8.20 -3.37
CA THR A 56 2.49 9.22 -4.38
C THR A 56 1.22 9.91 -4.86
N HIS A 57 0.18 9.13 -5.17
CA HIS A 57 -1.14 9.67 -5.50
C HIS A 57 -1.64 10.63 -4.42
N PHE A 58 -1.59 10.23 -3.15
CA PHE A 58 -2.09 11.04 -2.05
C PHE A 58 -1.32 12.37 -1.93
N LYS A 59 0.01 12.33 -2.07
CA LYS A 59 0.86 13.53 -2.02
C LYS A 59 0.54 14.54 -3.13
N PHE A 60 0.22 14.07 -4.34
CA PHE A 60 0.01 14.95 -5.50
C PHE A 60 -1.45 15.33 -5.73
N LYS A 61 -2.40 14.43 -5.42
CA LYS A 61 -3.84 14.65 -5.65
C LYS A 61 -4.56 15.12 -4.39
N HIS A 62 -3.98 14.91 -3.22
CA HIS A 62 -4.53 15.32 -1.92
C HIS A 62 -3.48 16.08 -1.08
N PRO A 63 -2.90 17.18 -1.61
CA PRO A 63 -1.85 17.94 -0.91
C PRO A 63 -2.32 18.55 0.42
N GLU A 64 -3.61 18.89 0.52
CA GLU A 64 -4.26 19.45 1.72
C GLU A 64 -4.44 18.39 2.84
N ALA A 65 -4.46 17.10 2.50
CA ALA A 65 -4.65 16.00 3.44
C ALA A 65 -3.35 15.56 4.14
N ARG A 66 -2.37 16.47 4.23
CA ARG A 66 -0.98 16.22 4.63
C ARG A 66 -0.79 15.67 6.06
N LYS A 67 -1.87 15.59 6.85
CA LYS A 67 -1.90 15.06 8.22
C LYS A 67 -2.52 13.66 8.34
N ILE A 68 -2.99 13.04 7.25
CA ILE A 68 -3.49 11.67 7.28
C ILE A 68 -2.31 10.73 7.03
N ASP A 69 -1.74 10.19 8.11
CA ASP A 69 -0.78 9.10 8.01
C ASP A 69 -1.45 7.89 7.37
N LEU A 70 -1.23 7.69 6.07
CA LEU A 70 -1.69 6.52 5.29
C LEU A 70 -1.28 5.17 5.92
N ASN A 71 -0.33 5.18 6.85
CA ASN A 71 0.07 4.02 7.64
C ASN A 71 -0.98 3.62 8.70
N ASP A 72 -1.78 4.55 9.22
CA ASP A 72 -2.79 4.27 10.26
C ASP A 72 -4.01 3.52 9.70
N PHE A 73 -4.33 3.79 8.43
CA PHE A 73 -5.44 3.15 7.72
C PHE A 73 -5.16 1.68 7.35
N VAL A 74 -3.89 1.25 7.33
CA VAL A 74 -3.52 -0.13 6.96
C VAL A 74 -3.68 -1.13 8.11
N THR A 75 -3.68 -0.64 9.35
CA THR A 75 -3.80 -1.45 10.58
C THR A 75 -5.22 -1.53 11.14
N GLY A 76 -6.19 -0.80 10.58
CA GLY A 76 -7.60 -0.91 10.97
C GLY A 76 -7.91 -0.47 12.40
N THR A 77 -7.07 0.35 13.02
CA THR A 77 -7.18 0.75 14.44
C THR A 77 -7.76 2.15 14.64
N LEU A 78 -8.63 2.64 13.76
CA LEU A 78 -9.23 3.97 13.93
C LEU A 78 -10.18 3.99 15.14
N ALA A 79 -9.63 4.34 16.29
CA ALA A 79 -10.31 5.13 17.31
C ALA A 79 -9.69 6.54 17.27
N LEU A 80 -10.17 7.39 16.35
CA LEU A 80 -10.06 8.82 16.57
C LEU A 80 -11.34 9.53 16.14
N SER A 81 -12.16 9.69 17.17
CA SER A 81 -13.13 10.74 17.40
C SER A 81 -12.62 12.14 17.00
N ALA A 82 -13.59 13.02 16.71
CA ALA A 82 -13.47 14.46 16.48
C ALA A 82 -13.37 14.92 15.01
N MET A 83 -14.51 14.84 14.33
CA MET A 83 -14.95 15.88 13.40
C MET A 83 -16.21 16.53 13.96
N THR A 84 -16.06 17.44 14.92
CA THR A 84 -17.09 18.43 15.24
C THR A 84 -16.70 19.74 14.56
N ASN A 85 -17.14 19.83 13.30
CA ASN A 85 -17.52 21.01 12.54
C ASN A 85 -17.19 22.36 13.17
N ASP A 86 -16.18 23.04 12.62
CA ASP A 86 -16.07 24.49 12.69
C ASP A 86 -17.23 25.13 11.90
N THR A 87 -18.20 25.71 12.60
CA THR A 87 -19.00 26.82 12.06
C THR A 87 -18.64 28.08 12.83
N MET A 88 -17.65 28.82 12.32
CA MET A 88 -17.53 30.25 12.55
C MET A 88 -18.72 30.95 11.90
N ASN A 89 -19.56 31.65 12.67
CA ASN A 89 -20.32 32.77 12.13
C ASN A 89 -20.54 33.90 13.17
N THR A 90 -19.78 34.97 12.95
CA THR A 90 -20.06 36.41 13.07
C THR A 90 -21.14 36.95 14.04
N LEU A 91 -20.67 37.84 14.92
CA LEU A 91 -21.18 39.20 15.24
C LEU A 91 -22.72 39.39 15.31
N SER A 92 -23.23 39.60 16.54
CA SER A 92 -24.11 40.72 16.95
C SER A 92 -24.18 40.77 18.47
#